data_AF-A0A2E3JC44-F1
#
_entry.id   AF-A0A2E3JC44-F1
#
_cell.length_a   1.000
_cell.length_b   1.000
_cell.length_c   1.000
_cell.angle_alpha   90.00
_cell.angle_beta   90.00
_cell.angle_gamma   90.00
#
_symmetry.space_group_name_H-M   'P 1'
#
loop_
_entity.id
_entity.type
_entity.pdbx_description
1 polymer ?
#
loop_
_entity_poly.entity_id
_entity_poly.type
_entity_poly.pdbx_seq_one_letter_code
_entity_poly.pdbx_strand_id
1 'polypeptide(L)' 'MVKMNVAKDDLGSVIGILPSMKSPTVNELFGGEGYAIETVVPKDQINILIPELRGSGATDIVEIPISKIVH' A
#
# COMPACT_ATOMS: atom_id res chain seq x y z
N MET A 1 -0.98 6.28 -7.16
CA MET A 1 -0.03 5.74 -6.17
C MET A 1 -0.74 5.71 -4.85
N VAL A 2 -0.49 4.70 -4.03
CA VAL A 2 -1.10 4.57 -2.71
C VAL A 2 0.02 4.43 -1.68
N LYS A 3 -0.10 5.19 -0.60
CA LYS A 3 0.72 5.08 0.61
C LYS A 3 -0.14 4.61 1.77
N MET A 4 0.41 3.81 2.67
CA MET A 4 -0.29 3.33 3.86
C MET A 4 0.69 2.94 4.96
N ASN A 5 0.21 2.90 6.19
CA ASN A 5 0.88 2.29 7.31
C ASN A 5 0.29 0.91 7.57
N VAL A 6 1.11 -0.02 8.05
CA VAL A 6 0.70 -1.39 8.37
C VAL A 6 1.42 -1.86 9.62
N ALA A 7 0.71 -2.48 10.54
CA ALA A 7 1.33 -3.13 11.70
C ALA A 7 2.21 -4.31 11.26
N LYS A 8 3.15 -4.73 12.11
CA LYS A 8 4.04 -5.87 11.80
C LYS A 8 3.27 -7.15 11.48
N ASP A 9 2.21 -7.41 12.23
CA ASP A 9 1.40 -8.62 12.11
C ASP A 9 0.54 -8.65 10.84
N ASP A 10 0.17 -7.47 10.33
CA ASP A 10 -0.71 -7.31 9.16
C ASP A 10 0.05 -7.22 7.83
N LEU A 11 1.39 -7.08 7.87
CA LEU A 11 2.22 -6.89 6.68
C LEU A 11 1.99 -7.98 5.63
N GLY A 12 1.95 -9.26 6.05
CA GLY A 12 1.77 -10.38 5.14
C GLY A 12 0.43 -10.34 4.40
N SER A 13 -0.64 -10.04 5.14
CA SER A 13 -2.00 -9.91 4.61
C SER A 13 -2.10 -8.77 3.60
N VAL A 14 -1.52 -7.61 3.92
CA VAL A 14 -1.53 -6.45 3.03
C VAL A 14 -0.71 -6.69 1.77
N ILE A 15 0.51 -7.25 1.89
CA ILE A 15 1.36 -7.55 0.73
C ILE A 15 0.68 -8.54 -0.23
N GLY A 16 -0.09 -9.50 0.28
CA GLY A 16 -0.82 -10.47 -0.54
C GLY A 16 -1.92 -9.88 -1.42
N ILE A 17 -2.46 -8.70 -1.07
CA ILE A 17 -3.53 -8.01 -1.80
C ILE A 17 -2.97 -7.07 -2.86
N LEU A 18 -1.77 -6.53 -2.64
CA LEU A 18 -1.23 -5.49 -3.51
C LEU A 18 -1.03 -6.02 -4.95
N PRO A 19 -1.61 -5.34 -5.96
CA PRO A 19 -1.45 -5.73 -7.36
C PRO A 19 0.02 -5.49 -7.74
N SER A 20 0.78 -6.57 -7.79
CA SER A 20 2.24 -6.58 -7.93
C SER A 20 2.65 -6.17 -9.34
N MET A 21 2.68 -4.87 -9.63
CA MET A 21 3.25 -4.38 -10.90
C MET A 21 4.77 -4.33 -10.91
N LYS A 22 5.49 -4.49 -9.77
CA LYS A 22 6.96 -4.76 -9.74
C LYS A 22 7.59 -5.09 -8.39
N SER A 23 7.09 -4.54 -7.28
CA SER A 23 7.41 -4.83 -5.86
C SER A 23 7.04 -3.57 -5.07
N PRO A 24 6.19 -3.64 -4.02
CA PRO A 24 5.91 -2.46 -3.22
C PRO A 24 7.17 -2.03 -2.46
N THR A 25 7.33 -0.72 -2.26
CA THR A 25 8.36 -0.21 -1.35
C THR A 25 7.87 -0.38 0.07
N VAL A 26 8.67 -1.02 0.91
CA VAL A 26 8.36 -1.26 2.32
C VAL A 26 9.47 -0.65 3.17
N ASN A 27 9.12 0.32 4.01
CA ASN A 27 10.04 0.98 4.94
C ASN A 27 9.58 0.74 6.37
N GLU A 28 10.50 0.42 7.28
CA GLU A 28 10.16 0.31 8.71
C GLU A 28 9.88 1.71 9.29
N LEU A 29 8.80 1.80 10.08
CA LEU A 29 8.44 3.03 10.79
C LEU A 29 9.40 3.28 11.95
N PHE A 30 9.57 4.55 12.31
CA PHE A 30 10.37 4.92 13.47
C PHE A 30 9.86 4.23 14.74
N GLY A 31 10.78 3.66 15.53
CA GLY A 31 10.45 2.87 16.71
C GLY A 31 10.15 1.39 16.44
N GLY A 32 10.09 0.95 15.18
CA GLY A 32 9.91 -0.46 14.84
C GLY A 32 8.49 -0.98 15.11
N GLU A 33 7.49 -0.11 15.11
CA GLU A 33 6.10 -0.48 15.41
C GLU A 33 5.33 -0.99 14.17
N GLY A 34 5.90 -0.86 12.97
CA GLY A 34 5.24 -1.25 11.74
C GLY A 34 5.99 -0.82 10.49
N TYR A 35 5.27 -0.78 9.37
CA TYR A 35 5.81 -0.49 8.06
C TYR A 35 5.00 0.59 7.34
N ALA A 36 5.69 1.49 6.65
CA ALA A 36 5.12 2.31 5.61
C ALA A 36 5.25 1.57 4.27
N ILE A 37 4.14 1.38 3.59
CA ILE A 37 4.07 0.73 2.28
C ILE A 37 3.68 1.75 1.22
N GLU A 38 4.38 1.72 0.09
CA GLU A 38 4.13 2.56 -1.07
C GLU A 38 4.07 1.72 -2.34
N THR A 39 3.01 1.89 -3.13
CA THR A 39 2.82 1.13 -4.37
C THR A 39 2.08 1.92 -5.46
N VAL A 40 2.32 1.55 -6.71
CA VAL A 40 1.61 2.07 -7.88
C VAL A 40 0.48 1.12 -8.22
N VAL A 41 -0.75 1.64 -8.20
CA VAL A 41 -1.98 0.89 -8.46
C VAL A 41 -2.69 1.51 -9.66
N PRO A 42 -3.22 0.70 -10.61
CA PRO A 42 -4.08 1.17 -11.68
C PRO A 42 -5.30 1.94 -11.14
N LYS A 43 -5.65 3.06 -11.78
CA LYS A 43 -6.70 3.96 -11.28
C LYS A 43 -8.07 3.30 -11.17
N ASP A 44 -8.38 2.36 -12.06
CA ASP A 44 -9.61 1.59 -12.08
C ASP A 44 -9.74 0.59 -10.92
N GLN A 45 -8.62 0.20 -10.29
CA GLN A 45 -8.62 -0.73 -9.16
C GLN A 45 -8.69 -0.05 -7.79
N ILE A 46 -8.44 1.27 -7.72
CA ILE A 46 -8.31 2.01 -6.44
C ILE A 46 -9.55 1.88 -5.55
N ASN A 47 -10.75 1.99 -6.14
CA ASN A 47 -12.00 1.93 -5.38
C ASN A 47 -12.28 0.57 -4.73
N ILE A 48 -11.69 -0.50 -5.27
CA ILE A 48 -11.81 -1.87 -4.75
C ILE A 48 -10.69 -2.13 -3.75
N LEU A 49 -9.48 -1.71 -4.09
CA LEU A 49 -8.28 -2.00 -3.32
C LEU A 49 -8.25 -1.29 -1.96
N ILE A 50 -8.67 -0.03 -1.89
CA ILE A 50 -8.63 0.73 -0.62
C ILE A 50 -9.46 0.04 0.49
N PRO A 51 -10.73 -0.35 0.25
CA PRO A 51 -11.50 -1.12 1.22
C PRO A 51 -10.85 -2.45 1.64
N GLU A 52 -10.29 -3.21 0.69
CA GLU A 52 -9.64 -4.50 0.96
C GLU A 52 -8.38 -4.35 1.81
N LEU A 53 -7.54 -3.36 1.48
CA LEU A 53 -6.36 -3.02 2.26
C LEU A 53 -6.72 -2.62 3.69
N ARG A 54 -7.75 -1.76 3.84
CA ARG A 54 -8.23 -1.35 5.17
C ARG A 54 -8.76 -2.54 5.96
N GLY A 55 -9.50 -3.45 5.32
CA GLY A 55 -10.00 -4.68 5.94
C GLY A 55 -8.90 -5.65 6.36
N SER A 56 -7.69 -5.49 5.82
CA SER A 56 -6.53 -6.36 6.05
C SER A 56 -5.47 -5.75 6.96
N GLY A 57 -5.78 -4.62 7.61
CA GLY A 57 -4.91 -3.98 8.59
C GLY A 57 -4.14 -2.75 8.11
N ALA A 58 -4.35 -2.30 6.87
CA ALA A 58 -3.77 -1.05 6.40
C ALA A 58 -4.47 0.17 7.02
N THR A 59 -3.67 1.10 7.52
CA THR A 59 -4.10 2.37 8.13
C THR A 59 -3.49 3.57 7.38
N ASP A 60 -4.03 4.77 7.63
CA ASP A 60 -3.53 6.03 7.06
C ASP A 60 -3.32 5.99 5.53
N ILE A 61 -4.28 5.38 4.82
CA ILE A 61 -4.19 5.20 3.37
C ILE A 61 -4.33 6.55 2.66
N VAL A 62 -3.34 6.92 1.85
CA VAL A 62 -3.32 8.14 1.03
C VAL A 62 -3.18 7.78 -0.44
N GLU A 63 -4.15 8.24 -1.25
CA GLU A 63 -4.07 8.19 -2.70
C GLU A 63 -3.36 9.43 -3.25
N ILE A 64 -2.37 9.22 -4.10
CA ILE A 64 -1.63 10.28 -4.80
C ILE A 64 -1.80 10.05 -6.31
N PRO A 65 -2.38 11.01 -7.07
CA PRO A 65 -2.53 10.89 -8.50
C PRO A 65 -1.15 10.94 -9.18
N ILE A 66 -0.90 10.01 -10.12
CA ILE A 66 0.34 9.97 -10.89
C ILE A 66 0.11 10.77 -12.18
N SER A 67 0.92 11.79 -12.41
CA SER A 67 0.82 12.67 -13.59
C SER A 67 1.39 12.03 -14.86
N LYS A 68 2.45 11.23 -14.74
CA LYS A 68 3.11 10.53 -15.85
C LYS A 68 3.85 9.30 -15.33
N ILE A 69 3.76 8.19 -16.06
CA ILE A 69 4.59 7.01 -15.86
C ILE A 69 5.55 6.94 -17.05
N VAL A 70 6.85 6.76 -16.77
CA VAL A 70 7.89 6.55 -17.77
C VAL A 70 8.45 5.14 -17.56
N HIS A 71 8.57 4.37 -18.64
CA HIS A 71 9.10 3.00 -18.64
C HIS A 71 10.46 2.96 -19.31
#